data_AF-A0A2Z5UN82-F1
#
_entry.id   AF-A0A2Z5UN82-F1
#
_cell.length_a   1.000
_cell.length_b   1.000
_cell.length_c   1.000
_cell.angle_alpha   90.00
_cell.angle_beta   90.00
_cell.angle_gamma   90.00
#
_symmetry.space_group_name_H-M   'P 1'
#
loop_
_entity.id
_entity.type
_entity.pdbx_description
1 polymer ?
#
loop_
_entity_poly.entity_id
_entity_poly.type
_entity_poly.pdbx_seq_one_letter_code
_entity_poly.pdbx_strand_id
1 'polypeptide(L)' 'MAIPDYARRNFETLLKAAEAGDLALMECTEVESGETRFVLCAVGRNDGDYVMTPFGHLAPGNPYEAYIPPA' A
#
# COMPACT_ATOMS: atom_id res chain seq x y z
N MET A 1 -3.75 20.20 7.42
CA MET A 1 -4.59 19.67 6.33
C MET A 1 -5.21 18.36 6.78
N ALA A 2 -6.47 18.09 6.44
CA ALA A 2 -7.11 16.82 6.76
C ALA A 2 -6.72 15.76 5.71
N ILE A 3 -6.41 14.55 6.17
CA ILE A 3 -6.20 13.38 5.31
C ILE A 3 -7.52 13.07 4.59
N PRO A 4 -7.55 12.92 3.25
CA PRO A 4 -8.77 12.58 2.51
C PRO A 4 -9.42 11.26 2.98
N ASP A 5 -10.75 11.17 2.87
CA ASP A 5 -11.51 10.00 3.34
C ASP A 5 -11.09 8.69 2.66
N TYR A 6 -10.76 8.72 1.37
CA TYR A 6 -10.30 7.53 0.66
C TYR A 6 -8.98 7.01 1.25
N ALA A 7 -8.06 7.91 1.62
CA ALA A 7 -6.78 7.53 2.19
C ALA A 7 -6.95 6.93 3.59
N ARG A 8 -7.86 7.48 4.40
CA ARG A 8 -8.23 6.92 5.71
C ARG A 8 -8.84 5.52 5.58
N ARG A 9 -9.80 5.34 4.68
CA ARG A 9 -10.46 4.04 4.46
C ARG A 9 -9.49 2.96 3.94
N ASN A 10 -8.55 3.35 3.06
CA ASN A 10 -7.49 2.47 2.59
C ASN A 10 -6.57 2.06 3.75
N PHE A 11 -6.18 3.02 4.60
CA PHE A 11 -5.35 2.73 5.77
C PHE A 11 -6.06 1.79 6.77
N GLU A 12 -7.34 2.00 7.04
CA GLU A 12 -8.14 1.10 7.88
C GLU A 12 -8.23 -0.32 7.30
N THR A 13 -8.35 -0.45 5.98
CA THR A 13 -8.32 -1.75 5.31
C THR A 13 -6.97 -2.44 5.46
N LEU A 14 -5.87 -1.68 5.33
CA LEU A 14 -4.52 -2.19 5.51
C LEU A 14 -4.30 -2.70 6.95
N LEU A 15 -4.79 -1.98 7.96
CA LEU A 15 -4.71 -2.41 9.35
C LEU A 15 -5.46 -3.73 9.60
N LYS A 16 -6.67 -3.87 9.08
CA LYS A 16 -7.45 -5.11 9.20
C LYS A 16 -6.77 -6.29 8.53
N ALA A 17 -6.19 -6.07 7.34
CA ALA A 17 -5.40 -7.09 6.66
C ALA A 17 -4.16 -7.48 7.47
N ALA A 18 -3.49 -6.51 8.11
CA ALA A 18 -2.34 -6.77 8.98
C ALA A 18 -2.73 -7.64 10.18
N GLU A 19 -3.82 -7.30 10.86
CA GLU A 19 -4.35 -8.05 12.01
C GLU A 19 -4.75 -9.48 11.62
N ALA A 20 -5.28 -9.66 10.42
CA ALA A 20 -5.65 -10.96 9.89
C ALA A 20 -4.46 -11.80 9.38
N GLY A 21 -3.26 -11.20 9.23
CA GLY A 21 -2.11 -11.85 8.61
C GLY A 21 -2.18 -11.89 7.07
N ASP A 22 -3.09 -11.13 6.48
CA ASP A 22 -3.38 -11.07 5.05
C ASP A 22 -2.67 -9.89 4.37
N LEU A 23 -1.45 -9.56 4.80
CA LEU A 23 -0.60 -8.57 4.13
C LEU A 23 0.42 -9.24 3.22
N ALA A 24 0.59 -8.66 2.04
CA ALA A 24 1.64 -9.02 1.11
C ALA A 24 2.45 -7.78 0.69
N LEU A 25 3.74 -8.00 0.44
CA LEU A 25 4.60 -7.07 -0.28
C LEU A 25 4.79 -7.61 -1.69
N MET A 26 4.49 -6.80 -2.69
CA MET A 26 4.51 -7.21 -4.10
C MET A 26 5.38 -6.27 -4.92
N GLU A 27 6.27 -6.83 -5.74
CA GLU A 27 6.98 -6.07 -6.77
C GLU A 27 6.00 -5.68 -7.89
N CYS A 28 5.95 -4.41 -8.25
CA CYS A 28 5.07 -3.87 -9.28
C CYS A 28 5.85 -2.94 -10.21
N THR A 29 5.45 -2.87 -11.46
CA THR A 29 5.91 -1.84 -12.39
C THR A 29 4.94 -0.67 -12.34
N GLU A 30 5.42 0.51 -11.97
CA GLU A 30 4.62 1.73 -12.01
C GLU A 30 4.24 2.07 -13.45
N VAL A 31 2.94 2.25 -13.72
CA VAL A 31 2.41 2.36 -15.08
C VAL A 31 2.97 3.58 -15.81
N GLU A 32 3.14 4.71 -15.12
CA GLU A 32 3.58 5.97 -15.73
C GLU A 32 5.09 6.00 -16.00
N SER A 33 5.90 5.50 -15.07
CA SER A 33 7.37 5.62 -15.14
C SER A 33 8.08 4.37 -15.65
N GLY A 34 7.43 3.19 -15.55
CA GLY A 34 8.07 1.89 -15.77
C GLY A 34 9.00 1.45 -14.62
N GLU A 35 9.08 2.22 -13.53
CA GLU A 35 9.95 1.88 -12.40
C GLU A 35 9.41 0.71 -11.57
N THR A 36 10.31 -0.10 -11.02
CA THR A 36 9.97 -1.10 -10.02
C THR A 36 9.63 -0.43 -8.69
N ARG A 37 8.46 -0.75 -8.15
CA ARG A 37 7.94 -0.32 -6.85
C ARG A 37 7.59 -1.54 -6.01
N PHE A 38 7.82 -1.46 -4.69
CA PHE A 38 7.40 -2.49 -3.74
C PHE A 38 6.11 -2.05 -3.07
N VAL A 39 4.99 -2.67 -3.46
CA VAL A 39 3.63 -2.26 -3.11
C VAL A 39 3.09 -3.07 -1.95
N LEU A 40 2.52 -2.39 -0.96
CA LEU A 40 1.77 -2.97 0.14
C LEU A 40 0.37 -3.35 -0.36
N CYS A 41 0.01 -4.62 -0.20
CA CYS A 41 -1.25 -5.17 -0.63
C CYS A 41 -1.99 -5.84 0.53
N ALA A 42 -3.32 -5.67 0.58
CA ALA A 42 -4.16 -6.64 1.29
C ALA A 42 -4.42 -7.83 0.36
N VAL A 43 -4.36 -9.02 0.95
CA VAL A 43 -4.68 -10.29 0.31
C VAL A 43 -6.12 -10.64 0.65
N GLY A 44 -6.99 -10.66 -0.35
CA GLY A 44 -8.35 -11.14 -0.22
C GLY A 44 -8.54 -12.48 -0.93
N ARG A 45 -9.76 -13.01 -0.85
CA ARG A 45 -10.22 -14.09 -1.72
C ARG A 45 -11.50 -13.69 -2.43
N ASN A 46 -11.59 -13.99 -3.72
CA ASN A 46 -12.80 -13.87 -4.52
C ASN A 46 -12.98 -15.15 -5.33
N ASP A 47 -14.11 -15.85 -5.13
CA ASP A 47 -14.40 -17.14 -5.79
C ASP A 47 -13.29 -18.21 -5.68
N GLY A 48 -12.52 -18.16 -4.59
CA GLY A 48 -11.40 -19.07 -4.32
C GLY A 48 -10.04 -18.56 -4.81
N ASP A 49 -10.01 -17.53 -5.65
CA ASP A 49 -8.78 -16.90 -6.13
C ASP A 49 -8.27 -15.83 -5.17
N TYR A 50 -6.96 -15.72 -5.03
CA TYR A 50 -6.34 -14.63 -4.28
C TYR A 50 -6.48 -13.32 -5.05
N VAL A 51 -6.96 -12.28 -4.36
CA VAL A 51 -7.06 -10.93 -4.90
C VAL A 51 -6.10 -10.03 -4.14
N MET A 52 -5.16 -9.41 -4.87
CA MET A 52 -4.22 -8.45 -4.31
C MET A 52 -4.77 -7.04 -4.50
N THR A 53 -5.02 -6.32 -3.40
CA THR A 53 -5.46 -4.92 -3.45
C THR A 53 -4.29 -4.01 -3.08
N PRO A 54 -3.66 -3.31 -4.04
CA PRO A 54 -2.55 -2.40 -3.77
C PRO A 54 -3.03 -1.09 -3.13
N PHE A 55 -2.35 -0.65 -2.06
CA PHE A 55 -2.68 0.61 -1.38
C PHE A 55 -1.62 1.70 -1.52
N GLY A 56 -0.36 1.30 -1.68
CA GLY A 56 0.76 2.23 -1.82
C GLY A 56 2.09 1.50 -1.87
N HIS A 57 3.12 2.16 -2.37
CA HIS A 57 4.47 1.60 -2.40
C HIS A 57 5.29 2.07 -1.21
N LEU A 58 6.27 1.25 -0.81
CA LEU A 58 7.31 1.67 0.11
C LEU A 58 8.09 2.84 -0.50
N ALA A 59 8.57 3.72 0.37
CA ALA A 59 9.46 4.80 -0.02
C ALA A 59 10.67 4.19 -0.75
N PRO A 60 11.03 4.67 -1.95
CA PRO A 60 12.29 4.26 -2.56
C PRO A 60 13.44 4.76 -1.68
N GLY A 61 14.29 3.84 -1.21
CA GLY A 61 15.43 4.17 -0.36
C GLY A 61 15.04 4.70 1.03
N ASN A 62 15.66 5.80 1.45
CA ASN A 62 15.50 6.37 2.79
C ASN A 62 14.30 7.32 2.87
N PRO A 63 13.23 7.01 3.62
CA PRO A 63 12.05 7.88 3.71
C PRO A 63 12.33 9.25 4.34
N TYR A 64 13.38 9.38 5.17
CA TYR A 64 13.76 10.67 5.79
C TYR A 64 14.37 11.66 4.79
N GLU A 65 14.86 11.17 3.65
CA GLU A 65 15.33 12.01 2.55
C GLU A 65 14.19 12.39 1.60
N ALA A 66 13.10 11.60 1.59
CA ALA A 66 11.97 11.77 0.68
C ALA A 66 10.83 12.64 1.26
N TYR A 67 10.65 12.65 2.59
CA TYR A 67 9.48 13.27 3.23
C TYR A 67 9.85 14.19 4.40
N ILE A 68 9.22 15.36 4.44
CA ILE A 68 9.23 16.26 5.59
C ILE A 68 7.88 16.10 6.31
N PRO A 69 7.86 15.64 7.57
CA PRO A 69 6.60 15.49 8.30
C PRO A 69 5.97 16.86 8.59
N PRO A 70 4.63 16.94 8.70
CA PRO A 70 4.00 18.15 9.22
C PRO A 70 4.51 18.47 10.63
N ALA A 71 4.67 19.77 10.92
CA ALA A 71 5.08 20.28 12.23
C ALA A 71 3.98 20.13 13.28
#